data_AF-A0A7V8NNX4-F1
#
_entry.id   AF-A0A7V8NNX4-F1
#
_cell.length_a   1.000
_cell.length_b   1.000
_cell.length_c   1.000
_cell.angle_alpha   90.00
_cell.angle_beta   90.00
_cell.angle_gamma   90.00
#
_symmetry.space_group_name_H-M   'P 1'
#
loop_
_entity.id
_entity.type
_entity.pdbx_description
1 polymer ?
#
loop_
_entity_poly.entity_id
_entity_poly.type
_entity_poly.pdbx_seq_one_letter_code
_entity_poly.pdbx_strand_id
1 'polypeptide(L)'
;MKNWKLWMTVVVGVAVGFAGANAIRAQQTKPAPGYVVGELDITDPVAYQQYAAKSSAIVAAHGGEYLIRGGKVTPLEGEPPKRFVVIQYESVKKALEW
;
A
#
# COMPACT_ATOMS: atom_id res chain seq x y z
N MET A 1 -8.43 -32.10 46.44
CA MET A 1 -8.37 -31.85 44.99
C MET A 1 -9.60 -31.07 44.54
N LYS A 2 -9.67 -29.73 44.71
CA LYS A 2 -10.91 -28.97 44.41
C LYS A 2 -10.70 -27.51 43.95
N ASN A 3 -9.58 -27.22 43.29
CA ASN A 3 -9.27 -25.87 42.77
C ASN A 3 -8.67 -25.86 41.34
N TRP A 4 -8.49 -27.03 40.71
CA TRP A 4 -8.01 -27.15 39.33
C TRP A 4 -8.88 -26.40 38.31
N LYS A 5 -10.20 -26.44 38.50
CA LYS A 5 -11.15 -25.69 37.65
C LYS A 5 -10.94 -24.18 37.72
N LEU A 6 -10.49 -23.64 38.86
CA LEU A 6 -10.22 -22.21 39.02
C LEU A 6 -8.93 -21.82 38.27
N TRP A 7 -7.89 -22.64 38.37
CA TRP A 7 -6.62 -22.43 37.66
C TRP A 7 -6.77 -22.54 36.13
N MET A 8 -7.58 -23.47 35.63
CA MET A 8 -7.86 -23.56 34.19
C MET A 8 -8.54 -22.29 33.64
N THR A 9 -9.52 -21.74 34.35
CA THR A 9 -10.22 -20.51 33.90
C THR A 9 -9.27 -19.31 33.85
N VAL A 10 -8.35 -19.19 34.81
CA VAL A 10 -7.33 -18.14 34.80
C VAL A 10 -6.38 -18.30 33.61
N VAL A 11 -5.91 -19.52 33.31
CA VAL A 11 -5.00 -19.78 32.17
C VAL A 11 -5.66 -19.46 30.83
N VAL A 12 -6.94 -19.82 30.63
CA VAL A 12 -7.67 -19.49 29.40
C VAL A 12 -7.86 -17.97 29.25
N GLY A 13 -8.23 -17.27 30.33
CA GLY A 13 -8.38 -15.80 30.30
C GLY A 13 -7.08 -15.07 29.98
N VAL A 14 -5.95 -15.52 30.56
CA VAL A 14 -4.62 -14.97 30.27
C VAL A 14 -4.23 -15.24 28.81
N ALA A 15 -4.44 -16.46 28.29
CA ALA A 15 -4.10 -16.79 26.91
C ALA A 15 -4.89 -15.95 25.89
N VAL A 16 -6.18 -15.74 26.11
CA VAL A 16 -7.03 -14.87 25.27
C VAL A 16 -6.57 -13.41 25.36
N GLY A 17 -6.24 -12.92 26.56
CA GLY A 17 -5.72 -11.55 26.75
C GLY A 17 -4.39 -11.31 26.03
N PHE A 18 -3.45 -12.26 26.10
CA PHE A 18 -2.16 -12.18 25.40
C PHE A 18 -2.31 -12.24 23.88
N ALA A 19 -3.19 -13.11 23.37
CA ALA A 19 -3.49 -13.18 21.94
C ALA A 19 -4.13 -11.89 21.42
N GLY A 20 -5.09 -11.33 22.15
CA GLY A 20 -5.74 -10.06 21.83
C GLY A 20 -4.77 -8.87 21.84
N ALA A 21 -3.91 -8.77 22.85
CA ALA A 21 -2.93 -7.68 22.95
C ALA A 21 -1.91 -7.69 21.80
N ASN A 22 -1.46 -8.87 21.36
CA ASN A 22 -0.55 -8.99 20.22
C ASN A 22 -1.22 -8.67 18.89
N ALA A 23 -2.47 -9.09 18.68
CA ALA A 23 -3.22 -8.76 17.48
C ALA A 23 -3.46 -7.24 17.35
N ILE A 24 -3.85 -6.58 18.45
CA ILE A 24 -4.06 -5.12 18.47
C ILE A 24 -2.75 -4.38 18.17
N ARG A 25 -1.63 -4.79 18.78
CA ARG A 25 -0.31 -4.19 18.52
C ARG A 25 0.14 -4.38 17.07
N ALA A 26 -0.06 -5.55 16.48
CA ALA A 26 0.30 -5.81 15.09
C ALA A 26 -0.53 -4.99 14.09
N GLN A 27 -1.79 -4.67 14.43
CA GLN A 27 -2.67 -3.88 13.58
C GLN A 27 -2.39 -2.37 13.66
N GLN A 28 -1.82 -1.90 14.78
CA GLN A 28 -1.43 -0.49 14.98
C GLN A 28 -0.11 -0.10 14.27
N THR A 29 0.68 -1.05 13.75
CA THR A 29 2.00 -0.78 13.17
C THR A 29 2.04 -0.75 11.65
N LYS A 30 0.90 -0.74 10.93
CA LYS A 30 0.95 -0.59 9.47
C LYS A 30 1.56 0.77 9.11
N PRO A 31 2.70 0.81 8.39
CA PRO A 31 3.33 2.07 8.03
C PRO A 31 2.40 2.89 7.12
N ALA A 32 2.53 4.21 7.16
CA ALA A 32 1.82 5.08 6.24
C ALA A 32 2.20 4.73 4.79
N PRO A 33 1.24 4.64 3.86
CA PRO A 33 1.50 4.27 2.48
C PRO A 33 2.42 5.28 1.79
N GLY A 34 3.21 4.79 0.85
CA GLY A 34 4.03 5.62 -0.03
C GLY A 34 3.32 5.86 -1.35
N TYR A 35 3.54 7.02 -1.96
CA TYR A 35 3.00 7.33 -3.28
C TYR A 35 4.11 7.81 -4.21
N VAL A 36 4.08 7.29 -5.43
CA VAL A 36 4.84 7.86 -6.55
C VAL A 36 3.85 8.55 -7.47
N VAL A 37 4.14 9.81 -7.75
CA VAL A 37 3.32 10.68 -8.58
C VAL A 37 4.13 11.08 -9.80
N GLY A 38 3.57 10.84 -10.98
CA GLY A 38 4.20 11.14 -12.26
C GLY A 38 3.33 12.00 -13.13
N GLU A 39 3.89 13.09 -13.62
CA GLU A 39 3.34 13.93 -14.69
C GLU A 39 4.15 13.69 -15.95
N LEU A 40 3.47 13.39 -17.06
CA LEU A 40 4.13 12.96 -18.29
C LEU A 40 3.65 13.78 -19.48
N ASP A 41 4.61 14.23 -20.28
CA ASP A 41 4.40 14.69 -21.66
C ASP A 41 4.93 13.60 -22.61
N ILE A 42 4.02 12.92 -23.30
CA ILE A 42 4.38 11.81 -24.19
C ILE A 42 4.74 12.39 -25.55
N THR A 43 6.03 12.41 -25.86
CA THR A 43 6.56 12.91 -27.15
C THR A 43 6.71 11.80 -28.20
N ASP A 44 6.90 10.55 -27.78
CA ASP A 44 6.92 9.36 -28.64
C ASP A 44 5.94 8.31 -28.09
N PRO A 45 4.75 8.16 -28.71
CA PRO A 45 3.75 7.21 -28.27
C PRO A 45 4.19 5.74 -28.36
N VAL A 46 5.01 5.39 -29.35
CA VAL A 46 5.44 4.00 -29.59
C VAL A 46 6.46 3.59 -28.53
N ALA A 47 7.47 4.43 -28.29
CA ALA A 47 8.43 4.21 -27.21
C ALA A 47 7.74 4.19 -25.84
N TYR A 48 6.76 5.09 -25.63
CA TYR A 48 6.00 5.14 -24.40
C TYR A 48 5.23 3.85 -24.11
N GLN A 49 4.59 3.23 -25.11
CA GLN A 49 3.88 1.97 -24.91
C GLN A 49 4.82 0.86 -24.43
N GLN A 50 6.02 0.76 -25.00
CA GLN A 50 7.03 -0.21 -24.59
C GLN A 50 7.52 0.05 -23.16
N TYR A 51 7.78 1.32 -22.82
CA TYR A 51 8.14 1.72 -21.46
C TYR A 51 7.01 1.42 -20.46
N ALA A 52 5.77 1.76 -20.79
CA ALA A 52 4.60 1.58 -19.93
C ALA A 52 4.35 0.10 -19.62
N ALA A 53 4.56 -0.79 -20.59
CA ALA A 53 4.46 -2.23 -20.38
C ALA A 53 5.52 -2.75 -19.38
N LYS A 54 6.79 -2.34 -19.56
CA LYS A 54 7.89 -2.69 -18.64
C LYS A 54 7.68 -2.12 -17.24
N SER A 55 7.26 -0.86 -17.16
CA SER A 55 6.98 -0.17 -15.91
C SER A 55 5.90 -0.88 -15.09
N SER A 56 4.82 -1.36 -15.72
CA SER A 56 3.80 -2.14 -14.99
C SER A 56 4.32 -3.40 -14.36
N ALA A 57 5.18 -4.13 -15.05
CA ALA A 57 5.76 -5.35 -14.50
C ALA A 57 6.62 -5.03 -13.27
N ILE A 58 7.42 -3.96 -13.32
CA ILE A 58 8.26 -3.52 -12.20
C ILE A 58 7.40 -3.05 -11.01
N VAL A 59 6.37 -2.23 -11.27
CA VAL A 59 5.46 -1.73 -10.24
C VAL A 59 4.79 -2.90 -9.51
N ALA A 60 4.24 -3.86 -10.25
CA ALA A 60 3.62 -5.05 -9.65
C ALA A 60 4.64 -5.89 -8.85
N ALA A 61 5.86 -6.06 -9.37
CA ALA A 61 6.92 -6.80 -8.69
C ALA A 61 7.34 -6.18 -7.34
N HIS A 62 7.21 -4.86 -7.19
CA HIS A 62 7.52 -4.13 -5.96
C HIS A 62 6.29 -3.90 -5.06
N GLY A 63 5.15 -4.51 -5.38
CA GLY A 63 3.91 -4.40 -4.59
C GLY A 63 3.20 -3.06 -4.76
N GLY A 64 3.43 -2.36 -5.87
CA GLY A 64 2.77 -1.11 -6.20
C GLY A 64 1.41 -1.34 -6.85
N GLU A 65 0.46 -0.48 -6.52
CA GLU A 65 -0.89 -0.45 -7.08
C GLU A 65 -1.16 0.88 -7.79
N TYR A 66 -1.60 0.84 -9.04
CA TYR A 66 -1.97 2.05 -9.76
C TYR A 66 -3.32 2.56 -9.29
N LEU A 67 -3.35 3.72 -8.64
CA LEU A 67 -4.58 4.45 -8.33
C LEU A 67 -5.06 5.28 -9.52
N ILE A 68 -4.10 5.88 -10.24
CA ILE A 68 -4.34 6.63 -11.47
C ILE A 68 -3.27 6.23 -12.47
N ARG A 69 -3.65 5.94 -13.71
CA ARG A 69 -2.70 5.54 -14.77
C ARG A 69 -3.00 6.23 -16.10
N GLY A 70 -3.05 7.55 -16.04
CA GLY A 70 -3.64 8.39 -17.08
C GLY A 70 -5.17 8.43 -16.98
N GLY A 71 -5.80 8.95 -18.03
CA GLY A 71 -7.24 9.23 -18.06
C GLY A 71 -7.50 10.72 -18.32
N LYS A 72 -8.78 11.11 -18.39
CA LYS A 72 -9.16 12.51 -18.57
C LYS A 72 -8.88 13.27 -17.27
N VAL A 73 -7.98 14.24 -17.33
CA VAL A 73 -7.76 15.20 -16.24
C VAL A 73 -8.69 16.39 -16.48
N THR A 74 -9.54 16.70 -15.51
CA THR A 74 -10.41 17.89 -15.54
C THR A 74 -9.97 18.81 -14.40
N PRO A 75 -9.35 19.96 -14.68
CA PRO A 75 -8.87 20.86 -13.64
C PRO A 75 -10.07 21.55 -12.97
N LEU A 76 -10.00 21.71 -11.66
CA LEU A 76 -10.86 22.67 -10.95
C LEU A 76 -10.19 24.06 -10.90
N GLU A 77 -8.86 24.07 -10.77
CA GLU A 77 -8.01 25.25 -10.74
C GLU A 77 -6.66 24.92 -11.41
N GLY A 78 -6.05 25.92 -12.06
CA GLY A 78 -4.74 25.78 -12.69
C GLY A 78 -4.73 24.98 -14.00
N GLU A 79 -3.54 24.86 -14.60
CA GLU A 79 -3.32 24.08 -15.82
C GLU A 79 -3.06 22.61 -15.47
N PRO A 80 -3.83 21.65 -16.01
CA PRO A 80 -3.66 20.24 -15.70
C PRO A 80 -2.48 19.62 -16.46
N PRO A 81 -1.83 18.58 -15.90
CA PRO A 81 -0.85 17.81 -16.66
C PRO A 81 -1.53 17.08 -17.83
N LYS A 82 -0.78 16.91 -18.93
CA LYS A 82 -1.22 16.15 -20.11
C LYS A 82 -1.55 14.69 -19.78
N ARG A 83 -0.80 14.12 -18.84
CA ARG A 83 -1.03 12.78 -18.30
C ARG A 83 -0.57 12.71 -16.85
N PHE A 84 -1.39 12.11 -16.00
CA PHE A 84 -1.14 11.97 -14.58
C PHE A 84 -1.16 10.51 -14.14
N VAL A 85 -0.21 10.11 -13.30
CA VAL A 85 -0.08 8.75 -12.78
C VAL A 85 0.15 8.82 -11.28
N VAL A 86 -0.56 7.98 -10.53
CA VAL A 86 -0.39 7.81 -9.08
C VAL A 86 -0.30 6.33 -8.77
N ILE A 87 0.76 5.95 -8.07
CA ILE A 87 1.02 4.57 -7.66
C ILE A 87 1.17 4.55 -6.15
N GLN A 88 0.40 3.68 -5.50
CA GLN A 88 0.45 3.45 -4.06
C GLN A 88 1.34 2.25 -3.73
N TYR A 89 2.12 2.37 -2.66
CA TYR A 89 2.92 1.31 -2.05
C TYR A 89 2.59 1.20 -0.57
N GLU A 90 2.90 0.05 0.04
CA GLU A 90 2.68 -0.20 1.47
C GLU A 90 3.39 0.82 2.38
N SER A 91 4.54 1.36 1.95
CA SER A 91 5.27 2.40 2.67
C SER A 91 6.06 3.31 1.75
N VAL A 92 6.46 4.48 2.25
CA VAL A 92 7.38 5.40 1.54
C VAL A 92 8.68 4.70 1.16
N LYS A 93 9.24 3.86 2.05
CA LYS A 93 10.45 3.09 1.75
C LYS A 93 10.25 2.19 0.53
N LYS A 94 9.11 1.49 0.44
CA LYS A 94 8.79 0.64 -0.71
C LYS A 94 8.62 1.45 -2.00
N ALA A 95 8.02 2.64 -1.92
CA ALA A 95 7.90 3.53 -3.06
C ALA A 95 9.26 3.99 -3.62
N LEU A 96 10.30 4.10 -2.77
CA LEU A 96 11.66 4.48 -3.17
C LEU A 96 12.52 3.30 -3.67
N GLU A 97 12.11 2.06 -3.40
CA GLU A 97 12.84 0.83 -3.75
C GLU A 97 12.43 0.24 -5.11
N TRP A 98 11.41 0.80 -5.77
CA TRP A 98 10.91 0.30 -7.06
C TRP A 98 11.98 0.43 -8.17
#